data_AF-A0A837I3P5-F1
#
_entry.id   AF-A0A837I3P5-F1
#
_cell.length_a   1.000
_cell.length_b   1.000
_cell.length_c   1.000
_cell.angle_alpha   90.00
_cell.angle_beta   90.00
_cell.angle_gamma   90.00
#
_symmetry.space_group_name_H-M   'P 1'
#
loop_
_entity.id
_entity.type
_entity.pdbx_description
1 polymer ?
#
loop_
_entity_poly.entity_id
_entity_poly.type
_entity_poly.pdbx_seq_one_letter_code
_entity_poly.pdbx_strand_id
1 'polypeptide(L)'
;MPHLPAGRQGSEYEIRNDDVFCTRIESMAGKYRESKEKSKSRYYILLSIIFVVVLFKWGIPFFIGVVAGDGAPRQNIDKDVIPPQTPTLSALPEATNSASLLVEGYSEASASLDFLVNDRISLTDKTKADGSFSSIVTLDADSNRVQVRATDEAGNISISEVEIVQLDRKPIEITITSPNDGTEFFGKNNQVVDIKGETNKNDSQIIINTSFVVVEKDGTFVQRIQLLNGNNEIKAVASDKAGNSTEKVITLIYTP
;
A
#
# COMPACT_ATOMS: atom_id res chain seq x y z
N MET A 1 -71.69 -33.02 7.78
CA MET A 1 -72.74 -33.79 8.47
C MET A 1 -72.81 -35.17 7.83
N PRO A 2 -73.12 -36.26 8.54
CA PRO A 2 -73.08 -36.43 10.00
C PRO A 2 -72.89 -37.90 10.51
N HIS A 3 -72.91 -38.04 11.85
CA HIS A 3 -73.41 -39.15 12.67
C HIS A 3 -72.55 -40.41 12.93
N LEU A 4 -71.99 -40.43 14.15
CA LEU A 4 -72.26 -41.40 15.24
C LEU A 4 -72.99 -42.71 14.88
N PRO A 5 -72.65 -43.79 15.60
CA PRO A 5 -73.50 -44.26 16.70
C PRO A 5 -72.66 -44.59 17.96
N ALA A 6 -73.04 -44.35 19.22
CA ALA A 6 -74.27 -44.47 19.98
C ALA A 6 -74.77 -45.92 20.23
N GLY A 7 -74.61 -46.36 21.48
CA GLY A 7 -75.42 -47.42 22.11
C GLY A 7 -74.59 -48.61 22.64
N ARG A 8 -74.93 -49.26 23.75
CA ARG A 8 -75.94 -49.03 24.79
C ARG A 8 -75.67 -50.07 25.90
N GLN A 9 -76.13 -49.71 27.09
CA GLN A 9 -76.22 -50.39 28.38
C GLN A 9 -76.55 -51.90 28.41
N GLY A 10 -76.22 -52.50 29.57
CA GLY A 10 -76.98 -53.56 30.25
C GLY A 10 -76.15 -54.10 31.43
N SER A 11 -76.40 -53.70 32.69
CA SER A 11 -77.43 -54.22 33.62
C SER A 11 -77.21 -55.72 33.91
N GLU A 12 -76.89 -56.20 35.11
CA GLU A 12 -77.58 -56.10 36.41
C GLU A 12 -77.50 -57.52 37.04
N TYR A 13 -78.03 -57.66 38.25
CA TYR A 13 -78.28 -58.89 39.04
C TYR A 13 -77.18 -59.33 40.03
N GLU A 14 -77.46 -59.76 41.27
CA GLU A 14 -78.67 -59.70 42.12
C GLU A 14 -78.29 -60.20 43.53
N ILE A 15 -78.73 -59.45 44.54
CA ILE A 15 -79.25 -59.80 45.88
C ILE A 15 -78.79 -61.12 46.56
N ARG A 16 -78.25 -61.00 47.79
CA ARG A 16 -78.84 -61.69 48.96
C ARG A 16 -78.41 -61.08 50.30
N ASN A 17 -79.41 -60.54 51.01
CA ASN A 17 -79.42 -60.39 52.47
C ASN A 17 -79.45 -61.78 53.10
N ASP A 18 -78.73 -61.96 54.20
CA ASP A 18 -79.25 -62.72 55.35
C ASP A 18 -78.62 -62.19 56.65
N ASP A 19 -79.50 -62.04 57.61
CA ASP A 19 -79.33 -61.40 58.91
C ASP A 19 -78.48 -62.21 59.90
N VAL A 20 -78.25 -61.53 61.03
CA VAL A 20 -78.00 -62.06 62.39
C VAL A 20 -76.55 -62.41 62.73
N PHE A 21 -75.91 -61.55 63.54
CA PHE A 21 -75.72 -61.83 64.97
C PHE A 21 -75.06 -60.63 65.68
N CYS A 22 -75.66 -60.24 66.80
CA CYS A 22 -75.13 -59.32 67.80
C CYS A 22 -73.67 -59.60 68.15
N THR A 23 -72.89 -58.56 68.43
CA THR A 23 -72.52 -58.15 69.81
C THR A 23 -71.26 -57.26 69.79
N ARG A 24 -71.47 -55.99 70.17
CA ARG A 24 -70.58 -55.08 70.92
C ARG A 24 -69.11 -55.53 71.13
N ILE A 25 -68.17 -54.85 70.45
CA ILE A 25 -66.87 -54.45 71.03
C ILE A 25 -66.57 -53.02 70.58
N GLU A 26 -66.54 -52.09 71.53
CA GLU A 26 -65.88 -50.80 71.37
C GLU A 26 -64.39 -51.05 71.12
N SER A 27 -63.84 -50.51 70.03
CA SER A 27 -62.40 -50.45 69.83
C SER A 27 -62.00 -49.01 69.51
N MET A 28 -61.34 -48.41 70.50
CA MET A 28 -60.63 -47.14 70.41
C MET A 28 -59.53 -47.21 69.34
N ALA A 29 -59.70 -46.52 68.22
CA ALA A 29 -58.58 -46.20 67.31
C ALA A 29 -58.87 -45.00 66.41
N GLY A 30 -59.46 -43.93 66.95
CA GLY A 30 -59.71 -42.70 66.20
C GLY A 30 -59.29 -41.50 67.02
N LYS A 31 -58.06 -41.00 66.79
CA LYS A 31 -57.50 -39.65 67.10
C LYS A 31 -56.02 -39.68 67.48
N TYR A 32 -55.16 -40.33 66.68
CA TYR A 32 -53.70 -40.17 66.83
C TYR A 32 -53.00 -40.18 65.47
N ARG A 33 -53.30 -39.21 64.59
CA ARG A 33 -52.53 -39.02 63.35
C ARG A 33 -52.48 -37.60 62.76
N GLU A 34 -52.65 -36.54 63.55
CA GLU A 34 -52.58 -35.16 63.02
C GLU A 34 -51.54 -34.22 63.68
N SER A 35 -50.78 -34.64 64.69
CA SER A 35 -49.79 -33.75 65.33
C SER A 35 -48.33 -33.93 64.87
N LYS A 36 -48.03 -34.95 64.04
CA LYS A 36 -46.66 -35.23 63.55
C LYS A 36 -46.34 -34.71 62.14
N GLU A 37 -47.30 -34.14 61.42
CA GLU A 37 -47.08 -33.59 60.07
C GLU A 37 -46.81 -32.07 60.07
N LYS A 38 -47.36 -31.30 61.01
CA LYS A 38 -47.13 -29.85 61.11
C LYS A 38 -45.67 -29.50 61.41
N SER A 39 -44.95 -30.31 62.19
CA SER A 39 -43.52 -30.07 62.47
C SER A 39 -42.63 -30.35 61.27
N LYS A 40 -42.95 -31.40 60.48
CA LYS A 40 -42.27 -31.70 59.21
C LYS A 40 -42.52 -30.60 58.19
N SER A 41 -43.74 -30.08 58.09
CA SER A 41 -44.06 -28.93 57.23
C SER A 41 -43.26 -27.66 57.60
N ARG A 42 -43.19 -27.29 58.88
CA ARG A 42 -42.36 -26.15 59.33
C ARG A 42 -40.88 -26.35 59.05
N TYR A 43 -40.40 -27.59 59.17
CA TYR A 43 -39.04 -27.96 58.80
C TYR A 43 -38.77 -27.74 57.31
N TYR A 44 -39.66 -28.20 56.41
CA TYR A 44 -39.51 -27.96 54.97
C TYR A 44 -39.64 -26.48 54.58
N ILE A 45 -40.48 -25.70 55.27
CA ILE A 45 -40.58 -24.25 55.06
C ILE A 45 -39.25 -23.57 55.44
N LEU A 46 -38.69 -23.86 56.62
CA LEU A 46 -37.39 -23.32 57.03
C LEU A 46 -36.27 -23.76 56.08
N LEU A 47 -36.28 -25.03 55.66
CA LEU A 47 -35.32 -25.56 54.70
C LEU A 47 -35.43 -24.86 53.34
N SER A 48 -36.65 -24.54 52.88
CA SER A 48 -36.87 -23.79 51.63
C SER A 48 -36.37 -22.36 51.73
N ILE A 49 -36.56 -21.68 52.87
CA ILE A 49 -36.05 -20.32 53.09
C ILE A 49 -34.52 -20.33 53.08
N ILE A 50 -33.89 -21.27 53.78
CA ILE A 50 -32.44 -21.43 53.80
C ILE A 50 -31.92 -21.74 52.39
N PHE A 51 -32.58 -22.65 51.67
CA PHE A 51 -32.23 -22.99 50.30
C PHE A 51 -32.31 -21.77 49.37
N VAL A 52 -33.36 -20.96 49.47
CA VAL A 52 -33.50 -19.71 48.71
C VAL A 52 -32.38 -18.73 49.07
N VAL A 53 -32.05 -18.55 50.36
CA VAL A 53 -30.95 -17.66 50.78
C VAL A 53 -29.61 -18.14 50.22
N VAL A 54 -29.32 -19.44 50.29
CA VAL A 54 -28.10 -20.04 49.72
C VAL A 54 -28.08 -19.89 48.20
N LEU A 55 -29.22 -20.09 47.54
CA LEU A 55 -29.34 -19.95 46.10
C LEU A 55 -29.11 -18.50 45.66
N PHE A 56 -29.66 -17.50 46.35
CA PHE A 56 -29.41 -16.10 45.99
C PHE A 56 -28.01 -15.61 46.39
N LYS A 57 -27.47 -16.06 47.53
CA LYS A 57 -26.15 -15.62 48.00
C LYS A 57 -25.00 -16.32 47.30
N TRP A 58 -25.11 -17.60 47.03
CA TRP A 58 -24.01 -18.42 46.51
C TRP A 58 -24.36 -19.09 45.18
N GLY A 59 -25.59 -19.57 45.00
CA GLY A 59 -26.01 -20.27 43.77
C GLY A 59 -26.01 -19.38 42.53
N ILE A 60 -26.72 -18.25 42.56
CA ILE A 60 -26.86 -17.32 41.43
C ILE A 60 -25.50 -16.70 41.07
N PRO A 61 -24.70 -16.18 42.02
CA PRO A 61 -23.36 -15.66 41.69
C PRO A 61 -22.45 -16.72 41.07
N PHE A 62 -22.50 -17.96 41.59
CA PHE A 62 -21.76 -19.08 41.01
C PHE A 62 -22.23 -19.40 39.59
N PHE A 63 -23.54 -19.46 39.37
CA PHE A 63 -24.13 -19.75 38.05
C PHE A 63 -23.86 -18.65 37.04
N ILE A 64 -23.85 -17.37 37.46
CA ILE A 64 -23.45 -16.23 36.61
C ILE A 64 -21.99 -16.37 36.20
N GLY A 65 -21.08 -16.71 37.12
CA GLY A 65 -19.67 -16.93 36.79
C GLY A 65 -19.44 -18.09 35.82
N VAL A 66 -20.23 -19.17 35.94
CA VAL A 66 -20.13 -20.35 35.06
C VAL A 66 -20.77 -20.11 33.68
N VAL A 67 -21.90 -19.42 33.61
CA VAL A 67 -22.64 -19.20 32.34
C VAL A 67 -22.15 -17.98 31.58
N ALA A 68 -21.80 -16.89 32.27
CA ALA A 68 -21.28 -15.70 31.62
C ALA A 68 -19.79 -15.83 31.24
N GLY A 69 -19.07 -16.78 31.87
CA GLY A 69 -17.61 -16.87 31.80
C GLY A 69 -16.92 -15.65 32.40
N ASP A 70 -15.58 -15.69 32.50
CA ASP A 70 -14.81 -14.44 32.54
C ASP A 70 -15.13 -13.73 31.23
N GLY A 71 -15.97 -12.69 31.28
CA GLY A 71 -16.42 -11.96 30.09
C GLY A 71 -15.22 -11.73 29.18
N ALA A 72 -15.33 -12.17 27.91
CA ALA A 72 -14.19 -12.17 27.01
C ALA A 72 -13.47 -10.82 27.11
N PRO A 73 -12.14 -10.81 27.34
CA PRO A 73 -11.41 -9.55 27.34
C PRO A 73 -11.75 -8.88 26.01
N ARG A 74 -12.33 -7.68 26.07
CA ARG A 74 -12.50 -6.86 24.88
C ARG A 74 -11.09 -6.59 24.37
N GLN A 75 -10.64 -7.38 23.40
CA GLN A 75 -9.49 -6.98 22.60
C GLN A 75 -9.91 -5.68 21.93
N ASN A 76 -9.22 -4.59 22.27
CA ASN A 76 -9.28 -3.37 21.46
C ASN A 76 -8.69 -3.72 20.09
N ILE A 77 -9.54 -4.08 19.13
CA ILE A 77 -9.15 -4.27 17.73
C ILE A 77 -9.53 -2.99 16.98
N ASP A 78 -8.93 -1.87 17.35
CA ASP A 78 -8.81 -0.70 16.48
C ASP A 78 -7.33 -0.57 16.10
N LYS A 79 -6.73 -1.66 15.60
CA LYS A 79 -5.42 -1.57 14.95
C LYS A 79 -5.66 -0.97 13.58
N ASP A 80 -5.08 0.20 13.34
CA ASP A 80 -5.10 0.82 12.02
C ASP A 80 -4.40 -0.10 11.01
N VAL A 81 -5.08 -0.32 9.88
CA VAL A 81 -4.66 -1.18 8.77
C VAL A 81 -4.71 -0.45 7.44
N ILE A 82 -5.04 0.85 7.44
CA ILE A 82 -5.18 1.64 6.23
C ILE A 82 -3.79 2.14 5.83
N PRO A 83 -3.27 1.77 4.65
CA PRO A 83 -1.99 2.30 4.18
C PRO A 83 -2.02 3.80 3.99
N PRO A 84 -0.87 4.49 4.16
CA PRO A 84 -0.80 5.89 3.85
C PRO A 84 -0.98 6.14 2.34
N GLN A 85 -1.31 7.39 1.99
CA GLN A 85 -1.39 7.79 0.57
C GLN A 85 -0.12 7.36 -0.19
N THR A 86 -0.30 6.73 -1.35
CA THR A 86 0.82 6.30 -2.19
C THR A 86 1.69 7.49 -2.60
N PRO A 87 3.02 7.46 -2.37
CA PRO A 87 3.90 8.53 -2.79
C PRO A 87 3.83 8.75 -4.30
N THR A 88 3.66 10.00 -4.71
CA THR A 88 3.68 10.44 -6.10
C THR A 88 4.95 11.24 -6.34
N LEU A 89 5.76 10.83 -7.31
CA LEU A 89 7.02 11.49 -7.63
C LEU A 89 6.80 12.57 -8.70
N SER A 90 7.55 13.66 -8.60
CA SER A 90 7.81 14.54 -9.74
C SER A 90 8.55 13.77 -10.82
N ALA A 91 8.35 14.15 -12.09
CA ALA A 91 9.01 13.49 -13.21
C ALA A 91 10.52 13.49 -13.04
N LEU A 92 11.11 12.29 -13.07
CA LEU A 92 12.55 12.09 -13.04
C LEU A 92 13.11 12.12 -14.48
N PRO A 93 14.38 12.50 -14.66
CA PRO A 93 15.01 12.44 -15.98
C PRO A 93 15.20 10.98 -16.42
N GLU A 94 15.02 10.70 -17.71
CA GLU A 94 15.31 9.36 -18.29
C GLU A 94 16.79 8.96 -18.08
N ALA A 95 17.69 9.95 -18.12
CA ALA A 95 19.12 9.75 -17.92
C ALA A 95 19.77 10.98 -17.27
N THR A 96 20.89 10.78 -16.58
CA THR A 96 21.70 11.84 -16.00
C THR A 96 23.17 11.44 -15.96
N ASN A 97 24.09 12.40 -16.00
CA ASN A 97 25.51 12.17 -15.77
C ASN A 97 25.93 12.36 -14.30
N SER A 98 25.01 12.83 -13.45
CA SER A 98 25.19 12.98 -12.01
C SER A 98 24.74 11.73 -11.27
N ALA A 99 25.56 11.21 -10.35
CA ALA A 99 25.05 10.17 -9.43
C ALA A 99 24.12 10.74 -8.36
N SER A 100 24.13 12.06 -8.14
CA SER A 100 23.19 12.70 -7.24
C SER A 100 21.91 13.01 -7.99
N LEU A 101 20.81 12.36 -7.62
CA LEU A 101 19.49 12.56 -8.20
C LEU A 101 18.56 13.19 -7.17
N LEU A 102 17.96 14.33 -7.53
CA LEU A 102 16.91 14.96 -6.74
C LEU A 102 15.59 14.22 -6.97
N VAL A 103 14.97 13.73 -5.90
CA VAL A 103 13.67 13.06 -5.91
C VAL A 103 12.71 13.91 -5.10
N GLU A 104 11.69 14.43 -5.77
CA GLU A 104 10.67 15.30 -5.18
C GLU A 104 9.29 14.69 -5.39
N GLY A 105 8.33 15.09 -4.57
CA GLY A 105 6.98 14.60 -4.70
C GLY A 105 6.10 14.89 -3.50
N TYR A 106 5.00 14.15 -3.43
CA TYR A 106 3.99 14.23 -2.38
C TYR A 106 3.61 12.86 -1.86
N SER A 107 3.32 12.78 -0.57
CA SER A 107 2.78 11.60 0.12
C SER A 107 1.93 12.10 1.30
N GLU A 108 1.38 11.19 2.09
CA GLU A 108 0.70 11.55 3.34
C GLU A 108 1.62 12.37 4.26
N ALA A 109 1.06 13.42 4.87
CA ALA A 109 1.80 14.33 5.74
C ALA A 109 2.36 13.62 6.97
N SER A 110 3.58 13.99 7.37
CA SER A 110 4.35 13.39 8.46
C SER A 110 4.67 11.88 8.33
N ALA A 111 4.40 11.25 7.19
CA ALA A 111 4.81 9.87 6.94
C ALA A 111 6.34 9.72 6.89
N SER A 112 6.84 8.56 7.34
CA SER A 112 8.24 8.17 7.17
C SER A 112 8.47 7.68 5.75
N LEU A 113 9.52 8.16 5.10
CA LEU A 113 9.87 7.81 3.72
C LEU A 113 11.17 7.01 3.68
N ASP A 114 11.15 5.87 3.00
CA ASP A 114 12.37 5.20 2.54
C ASP A 114 12.51 5.43 1.03
N PHE A 115 13.62 6.02 0.61
CA PHE A 115 13.97 6.16 -0.80
C PHE A 115 14.76 4.93 -1.22
N LEU A 116 14.23 4.17 -2.17
CA LEU A 116 14.83 2.96 -2.66
C LEU A 116 15.52 3.20 -4.01
N VAL A 117 16.76 2.76 -4.10
CA VAL A 117 17.51 2.66 -5.35
C VAL A 117 17.92 1.20 -5.50
N ASN A 118 17.50 0.56 -6.59
CA ASN A 118 17.77 -0.86 -6.86
C ASN A 118 17.35 -1.78 -5.69
N ASP A 119 16.12 -1.56 -5.20
CA ASP A 119 15.48 -2.30 -4.10
C ASP A 119 16.20 -2.19 -2.73
N ARG A 120 17.18 -1.28 -2.62
CA ARG A 120 17.90 -0.98 -1.38
C ARG A 120 17.51 0.39 -0.87
N ILE A 121 17.36 0.52 0.44
CA ILE A 121 17.16 1.84 1.08
C ILE A 121 18.44 2.65 0.89
N SER A 122 18.37 3.68 0.04
CA SER A 122 19.45 4.64 -0.18
C SER A 122 19.45 5.73 0.89
N LEU A 123 18.26 6.15 1.33
CA LEU A 123 18.06 7.25 2.28
C LEU A 123 16.71 7.06 2.97
N THR A 124 16.61 7.55 4.21
CA THR A 124 15.33 7.70 4.91
C THR A 124 15.07 9.19 5.17
N ASP A 125 13.85 9.65 4.97
CA ASP A 125 13.41 11.02 5.24
C ASP A 125 11.98 11.03 5.78
N LYS A 126 11.36 12.21 5.92
CA LYS A 126 9.94 12.36 6.22
C LYS A 126 9.30 13.40 5.31
N THR A 127 8.03 13.19 4.99
CA THR A 127 7.23 14.27 4.38
C THR A 127 7.09 15.45 5.33
N LYS A 128 7.01 16.65 4.77
CA LYS A 128 6.65 17.87 5.50
C LYS A 128 5.18 17.85 5.92
N ALA A 129 4.78 18.87 6.69
CA ALA A 129 3.39 19.02 7.16
C ALA A 129 2.36 19.20 6.02
N ASP A 130 2.81 19.65 4.84
CA ASP A 130 1.99 19.76 3.63
C ASP A 130 2.03 18.51 2.75
N GLY A 131 2.70 17.42 3.21
CA GLY A 131 2.86 16.18 2.46
C GLY A 131 3.99 16.20 1.43
N SER A 132 4.66 17.32 1.19
CA SER A 132 5.76 17.41 0.22
C SER A 132 7.06 16.81 0.76
N PHE A 133 7.89 16.28 -0.14
CA PHE A 133 9.26 15.88 0.16
C PHE A 133 10.20 16.26 -0.99
N SER A 134 11.49 16.40 -0.68
CA SER A 134 12.55 16.76 -1.62
C SER A 134 13.87 16.28 -1.03
N SER A 135 14.42 15.21 -1.61
CA SER A 135 15.58 14.50 -1.06
C SER A 135 16.51 14.07 -2.19
N ILE A 136 17.82 14.03 -1.93
CA ILE A 136 18.82 13.65 -2.92
C ILE A 136 19.24 12.20 -2.65
N VAL A 137 19.03 11.32 -3.62
CA VAL A 137 19.48 9.92 -3.59
C VAL A 137 20.78 9.77 -4.40
N THR A 138 21.54 8.73 -4.09
CA THR A 138 22.75 8.38 -4.86
C THR A 138 22.43 7.20 -5.79
N LEU A 139 22.64 7.39 -7.08
CA LEU A 139 22.49 6.37 -8.11
C LEU A 139 23.73 5.47 -8.17
N ASP A 140 23.48 4.18 -8.41
CA ASP A 140 24.49 3.22 -8.83
C ASP A 140 24.83 3.39 -10.32
N ALA A 141 25.84 2.66 -10.79
CA ALA A 141 26.20 2.65 -12.20
C ALA A 141 25.05 2.13 -13.08
N ASP A 142 25.01 2.62 -14.31
CA ASP A 142 24.06 2.21 -15.33
C ASP A 142 22.59 2.48 -14.95
N SER A 143 21.72 1.46 -15.06
CA SER A 143 20.28 1.62 -14.89
C SER A 143 19.88 1.54 -13.42
N ASN A 144 19.10 2.51 -12.95
CA ASN A 144 18.67 2.62 -11.56
C ASN A 144 17.15 2.57 -11.44
N ARG A 145 16.64 1.65 -10.62
CA ARG A 145 15.22 1.58 -10.24
C ARG A 145 14.99 2.45 -9.02
N VAL A 146 14.28 3.56 -9.17
CA VAL A 146 14.00 4.54 -8.11
C VAL A 146 12.55 4.41 -7.66
N GLN A 147 12.33 4.26 -6.35
CA GLN A 147 11.02 4.21 -5.72
C GLN A 147 11.03 4.92 -4.37
N VAL A 148 9.86 5.33 -3.89
CA VAL A 148 9.68 5.84 -2.53
C VAL A 148 8.62 5.01 -1.82
N ARG A 149 8.97 4.54 -0.62
CA ARG A 149 8.07 3.82 0.28
C ARG A 149 7.67 4.73 1.43
N ALA A 150 6.38 4.95 1.62
CA ALA A 150 5.85 5.63 2.79
C ALA A 150 5.38 4.63 3.85
N THR A 151 5.63 4.98 5.11
CA THR A 151 5.17 4.24 6.29
C THR A 151 4.48 5.23 7.24
N ASP A 152 3.26 4.92 7.66
CA ASP A 152 2.51 5.71 8.64
C ASP A 152 2.96 5.41 10.09
N GLU A 153 2.34 6.06 11.08
CA GLU A 153 2.66 5.83 12.50
C GLU A 153 2.23 4.43 13.00
N ALA A 154 1.22 3.82 12.38
CA ALA A 154 0.72 2.48 12.70
C ALA A 154 1.56 1.35 12.06
N GLY A 155 2.48 1.70 11.15
CA GLY A 155 3.36 0.80 10.43
C GLY A 155 2.77 0.27 9.12
N ASN A 156 1.66 0.83 8.62
CA ASN A 156 1.14 0.49 7.30
C ASN A 156 1.98 1.18 6.21
N ILE A 157 2.05 0.53 5.04
CA ILE A 157 3.03 0.86 4.00
C ILE A 157 2.36 1.06 2.65
N SER A 158 2.78 2.08 1.91
CA SER A 158 2.52 2.24 0.47
C SER A 158 3.81 2.55 -0.29
N ILE A 159 3.85 2.25 -1.59
CA ILE A 159 5.06 2.34 -2.43
C ILE A 159 4.70 2.98 -3.77
N SER A 160 5.52 3.92 -4.25
CA SER A 160 5.36 4.56 -5.55
C SER A 160 5.54 3.59 -6.73
N GLU A 161 5.18 4.08 -7.93
CA GLU A 161 5.63 3.46 -9.17
C GLU A 161 7.16 3.46 -9.28
N VAL A 162 7.69 2.55 -10.11
CA VAL A 162 9.12 2.41 -10.38
C VAL A 162 9.51 3.38 -11.48
N GLU A 163 10.40 4.30 -11.17
CA GLU A 163 11.05 5.15 -12.17
C GLU A 163 12.42 4.59 -12.54
N ILE A 164 12.73 4.57 -13.84
CA ILE A 164 14.03 4.09 -14.34
C ILE A 164 14.87 5.28 -14.75
N VAL A 165 16.02 5.44 -14.11
CA VAL A 165 16.98 6.52 -14.41
C VAL A 165 18.32 5.91 -14.81
N GLN A 166 18.81 6.27 -16.00
CA GLN A 166 20.12 5.83 -16.48
C GLN A 166 21.22 6.79 -16.02
N LEU A 167 22.19 6.31 -15.25
CA LEU A 167 23.44 7.03 -15.01
C LEU A 167 24.39 6.81 -16.19
N ASP A 168 24.60 7.85 -17.00
CA ASP A 168 25.50 7.82 -18.15
C ASP A 168 26.52 8.94 -18.09
N ARG A 169 27.79 8.56 -17.93
CA ARG A 169 28.96 9.45 -17.89
C ARG A 169 29.89 9.24 -19.08
N LYS A 170 29.45 8.50 -20.10
CA LYS A 170 30.29 8.24 -21.27
C LYS A 170 30.52 9.55 -22.02
N PRO A 171 31.78 9.92 -22.29
CA PRO A 171 32.08 11.15 -22.98
C PRO A 171 31.54 11.10 -24.42
N ILE A 172 31.06 12.25 -24.89
CA ILE A 172 30.72 12.44 -26.29
C ILE A 172 31.99 12.93 -26.99
N GLU A 173 32.37 12.24 -28.05
CA GLU A 173 33.43 12.68 -28.95
C GLU A 173 32.77 13.26 -30.18
N ILE A 174 33.18 14.46 -30.58
CA ILE A 174 32.77 15.10 -31.83
C ILE A 174 34.02 15.57 -32.59
N THR A 175 34.08 15.25 -33.87
CA THR A 175 35.17 15.65 -34.75
C THR A 175 34.60 16.32 -36.00
N ILE A 176 35.28 17.36 -36.48
CA ILE A 176 35.00 17.96 -37.79
C ILE A 176 36.06 17.40 -38.73
N THR A 177 35.64 16.59 -39.69
CA THR A 177 36.52 15.88 -40.63
C THR A 177 36.80 16.71 -41.88
N SER A 178 35.91 17.65 -42.22
CA SER A 178 36.12 18.60 -43.31
C SER A 178 35.21 19.81 -43.16
N PRO A 179 35.65 21.03 -43.47
CA PRO A 179 37.04 21.41 -43.76
C PRO A 179 37.93 21.36 -42.51
N ASN A 180 39.25 21.39 -42.72
CA ASN A 180 40.20 21.49 -41.61
C ASN A 180 40.18 22.91 -41.02
N ASP A 181 40.59 23.03 -39.76
CA ASP A 181 40.78 24.32 -39.12
C ASP A 181 41.79 25.20 -39.90
N GLY A 182 41.45 26.47 -40.07
CA GLY A 182 42.23 27.45 -40.84
C GLY A 182 42.10 27.34 -42.36
N THR A 183 41.20 26.51 -42.90
CA THR A 183 41.03 26.39 -44.36
C THR A 183 40.56 27.72 -44.97
N GLU A 184 41.21 28.13 -46.07
CA GLU A 184 40.88 29.33 -46.83
C GLU A 184 40.04 29.01 -48.08
N PHE A 185 38.99 29.78 -48.30
CA PHE A 185 38.08 29.68 -49.45
C PHE A 185 38.12 30.97 -50.26
N PHE A 186 38.28 30.84 -51.59
CA PHE A 186 38.41 31.99 -52.50
C PHE A 186 37.34 31.97 -53.59
N GLY A 187 36.82 33.15 -53.93
CA GLY A 187 35.88 33.33 -55.02
C GLY A 187 34.44 32.98 -54.64
N LYS A 188 33.48 33.72 -55.21
CA LYS A 188 32.03 33.57 -54.98
C LYS A 188 31.47 32.14 -55.03
N ASN A 189 32.06 31.25 -55.83
CA ASN A 189 31.59 29.86 -55.93
C ASN A 189 31.86 29.02 -54.67
N ASN A 190 32.74 29.50 -53.78
CA ASN A 190 33.15 28.82 -52.55
C ASN A 190 32.57 29.47 -51.28
N GLN A 191 31.57 30.34 -51.42
CA GLN A 191 30.93 30.98 -50.25
C GLN A 191 30.14 29.98 -49.40
N VAL A 192 29.63 28.91 -50.00
CA VAL A 192 28.80 27.91 -49.32
C VAL A 192 29.62 26.63 -49.18
N VAL A 193 29.83 26.19 -47.94
CA VAL A 193 30.67 25.04 -47.62
C VAL A 193 29.88 24.00 -46.83
N ASP A 194 30.18 22.73 -47.07
CA ASP A 194 29.63 21.62 -46.28
C ASP A 194 30.62 21.29 -45.15
N ILE A 195 30.19 21.47 -43.91
CA ILE A 195 30.88 21.04 -42.70
C ILE A 195 30.50 19.58 -42.45
N LYS A 196 31.48 18.70 -42.54
CA LYS A 196 31.36 17.26 -42.30
C LYS A 196 32.05 16.90 -41.00
N GLY A 197 31.45 15.99 -40.26
CA GLY A 197 32.03 15.49 -39.04
C GLY A 197 31.42 14.18 -38.60
N GLU A 198 31.92 13.70 -37.48
CA GLU A 198 31.56 12.42 -36.88
C GLU A 198 31.43 12.54 -35.37
N THR A 199 30.55 11.74 -34.78
CA THR A 199 30.44 11.56 -33.33
C THR A 199 30.46 10.09 -32.95
N ASN A 200 30.95 9.78 -31.76
CA ASN A 200 30.92 8.42 -31.21
C ASN A 200 29.52 8.02 -30.68
N LYS A 201 28.59 8.98 -30.59
CA LYS A 201 27.29 8.79 -29.94
C LYS A 201 26.16 9.26 -30.85
N ASN A 202 25.53 8.31 -31.54
CA ASN A 202 24.60 8.60 -32.64
C ASN A 202 23.23 9.10 -32.15
N ASP A 203 22.92 8.91 -30.87
CA ASP A 203 21.73 9.46 -30.20
C ASP A 203 21.96 10.87 -29.61
N SER A 204 23.17 11.42 -29.78
CA SER A 204 23.46 12.81 -29.40
C SER A 204 22.81 13.81 -30.35
N GLN A 205 22.36 14.92 -29.77
CA GLN A 205 21.96 16.10 -30.50
C GLN A 205 23.20 16.92 -30.87
N ILE A 206 23.36 17.26 -32.15
CA ILE A 206 24.43 18.15 -32.62
C ILE A 206 23.84 19.49 -33.03
N ILE A 207 24.45 20.56 -32.56
CA ILE A 207 24.18 21.94 -32.95
C ILE A 207 25.45 22.52 -33.55
N ILE A 208 25.38 22.98 -34.81
CA ILE A 208 26.47 23.73 -35.42
C ILE A 208 26.04 25.18 -35.57
N ASN A 209 26.75 26.06 -34.88
CA ASN A 209 26.39 27.45 -34.60
C ASN A 209 25.03 27.55 -33.89
N THR A 210 23.95 27.63 -34.66
CA THR A 210 22.56 27.72 -34.14
C THR A 210 21.61 26.70 -34.78
N SER A 211 22.13 25.85 -35.67
CA SER A 211 21.31 24.90 -36.44
C SER A 211 21.45 23.49 -35.89
N PHE A 212 20.32 22.81 -35.69
CA PHE A 212 20.30 21.38 -35.40
C PHE A 212 20.75 20.60 -36.63
N VAL A 213 21.68 19.67 -36.41
CA VAL A 213 22.22 18.80 -37.46
C VAL A 213 21.77 17.38 -37.20
N VAL A 214 21.30 16.72 -38.26
CA VAL A 214 20.92 15.30 -38.20
C VAL A 214 22.19 14.46 -38.18
N VAL A 215 22.28 13.55 -37.22
CA VAL A 215 23.32 12.54 -37.14
C VAL A 215 22.82 11.26 -37.79
N GLU A 216 23.60 10.75 -38.73
CA GLU A 216 23.30 9.50 -39.42
C GLU A 216 23.57 8.28 -38.55
N LYS A 217 23.08 7.11 -38.98
CA LYS A 217 23.23 5.86 -38.21
C LYS A 217 24.66 5.42 -37.98
N ASP A 218 25.59 5.89 -38.80
CA ASP A 218 27.03 5.63 -38.69
C ASP A 218 27.77 6.69 -37.87
N GLY A 219 27.06 7.68 -37.31
CA GLY A 219 27.64 8.76 -36.51
C GLY A 219 28.13 9.95 -37.33
N THR A 220 28.00 9.90 -38.66
CA THR A 220 28.39 11.02 -39.53
C THR A 220 27.33 12.12 -39.52
N PHE A 221 27.75 13.35 -39.78
CA PHE A 221 26.84 14.48 -39.97
C PHE A 221 27.38 15.45 -41.02
N VAL A 222 26.47 16.17 -41.66
CA VAL A 222 26.80 17.21 -42.65
C VAL A 222 25.91 18.44 -42.42
N GLN A 223 26.54 19.61 -42.32
CA GLN A 223 25.85 20.90 -42.24
C GLN A 223 26.38 21.86 -43.30
N ARG A 224 25.47 22.45 -44.08
CA ARG A 224 25.82 23.48 -45.04
C ARG A 224 25.84 24.86 -44.39
N ILE A 225 26.91 25.62 -44.59
CA ILE A 225 27.11 26.95 -44.02
C ILE A 225 27.50 27.93 -45.12
N GLN A 226 26.87 29.12 -45.09
CA GLN A 226 27.29 30.25 -45.91
C GLN A 226 28.30 31.09 -45.12
N LEU A 227 29.50 31.24 -45.68
CA LEU A 227 30.59 32.02 -45.10
C LEU A 227 30.39 33.52 -45.33
N LEU A 228 30.74 34.29 -44.31
CA LEU A 228 30.92 35.74 -44.34
C LEU A 228 32.34 36.08 -44.77
N ASN A 229 32.55 37.28 -45.32
CA ASN A 229 33.89 37.75 -45.69
C ASN A 229 34.80 37.81 -44.45
N GLY A 230 36.01 37.27 -44.56
CA GLY A 230 36.97 37.16 -43.47
C GLY A 230 36.85 35.87 -42.67
N ASN A 231 37.08 35.95 -41.36
CA ASN A 231 37.10 34.80 -40.46
C ASN A 231 35.67 34.37 -40.06
N ASN A 232 35.42 33.07 -40.12
CA ASN A 232 34.17 32.43 -39.77
C ASN A 232 34.44 31.38 -38.71
N GLU A 233 33.95 31.61 -37.49
CA GLU A 233 34.01 30.62 -36.42
C GLU A 233 32.87 29.61 -36.61
N ILE A 234 33.21 28.33 -36.69
CA ILE A 234 32.28 27.21 -36.77
C ILE A 234 32.36 26.46 -35.46
N LYS A 235 31.31 26.56 -34.66
CA LYS A 235 31.19 25.93 -33.35
C LYS A 235 30.20 24.77 -33.42
N ALA A 236 30.69 23.56 -33.22
CA ALA A 236 29.89 22.36 -33.11
C ALA A 236 29.77 21.94 -31.64
N VAL A 237 28.55 21.78 -31.15
CA VAL A 237 28.24 21.31 -29.80
C VAL A 237 27.44 20.02 -29.92
N ALA A 238 27.92 18.96 -29.29
CA ALA A 238 27.18 17.70 -29.17
C ALA A 238 26.72 17.52 -27.73
N SER A 239 25.46 17.14 -27.51
CA SER A 239 24.91 16.84 -26.19
C SER A 239 24.02 15.60 -26.21
N ASP A 240 23.90 14.89 -25.09
CA ASP A 240 23.01 13.74 -24.95
C ASP A 240 21.90 13.98 -23.92
N LYS A 241 21.01 12.98 -23.78
CA LYS A 241 19.90 13.01 -22.81
C LYS A 241 20.36 13.02 -21.35
N ALA A 242 21.56 12.52 -21.06
CA ALA A 242 22.12 12.49 -19.72
C ALA A 242 22.76 13.84 -19.31
N GLY A 243 22.86 14.78 -20.25
CA GLY A 243 23.48 16.08 -20.05
C GLY A 243 25.00 16.08 -20.25
N ASN A 244 25.57 15.01 -20.81
CA ASN A 244 26.95 15.08 -21.31
C ASN A 244 27.00 16.01 -22.51
N SER A 245 28.07 16.79 -22.61
CA SER A 245 28.25 17.76 -23.69
C SER A 245 29.72 17.89 -24.06
N THR A 246 30.00 18.14 -25.34
CA THR A 246 31.34 18.42 -25.85
C THR A 246 31.26 19.44 -26.97
N GLU A 247 32.28 20.27 -27.06
CA GLU A 247 32.36 21.38 -28.01
C GLU A 247 33.63 21.25 -28.87
N LYS A 248 33.47 21.51 -30.16
CA LYS A 248 34.57 21.65 -31.12
C LYS A 248 34.41 22.94 -31.91
N VAL A 249 35.49 23.70 -31.99
CA VAL A 249 35.56 24.94 -32.76
C VAL A 249 36.62 24.81 -33.85
N ILE A 250 36.30 25.28 -35.05
CA ILE A 250 37.26 25.55 -36.13
C ILE A 250 36.99 26.94 -36.71
N THR A 251 38.01 27.54 -37.31
CA THR A 251 37.92 28.82 -38.02
C THR A 251 38.14 28.60 -39.51
N LEU A 252 37.25 29.12 -40.34
CA LEU A 252 37.39 29.13 -41.80
C LEU A 252 37.58 30.57 -42.28
N ILE A 253 38.35 30.77 -43.34
CA ILE A 253 38.62 32.10 -43.90
C ILE A 253 38.00 32.17 -45.29
N TYR A 254 37.20 33.19 -45.57
CA TYR A 254 36.59 33.37 -46.89
C TYR A 254 36.93 34.72 -47.51
N THR A 255 37.40 34.69 -48.76
CA THR A 255 37.71 35.86 -49.58
C THR A 255 36.89 35.82 -50.88
N PRO A 256 35.95 36.75 -51.13
CA PRO A 256 35.02 36.74 -52.27
C PRO A 256 35.63 36.75 -53.68
#